data_AF-A0ABD1MM74-F1
#
_entry.id   AF-A0ABD1MM74-F1
#
_cell.length_a   1.000
_cell.length_b   1.000
_cell.length_c   1.000
_cell.angle_alpha   90.00
_cell.angle_beta   90.00
_cell.angle_gamma   90.00
#
_symmetry.space_group_name_H-M   'P 1'
#
loop_
_entity.id
_entity.type
_entity.pdbx_description
1 polymer ?
#
loop_
_entity_poly.entity_id
_entity_poly.type
_entity_poly.pdbx_seq_one_letter_code
_entity_poly.pdbx_strand_id
1 'polypeptide(L)'
;MKRYARCGQLGENFELGHATLKSYGVFYSSPKGWFTFRHASFALLFFFKHIWHGVRTFFRGVFAGIDPDLDVQVEFGAFRKLGDPTTRRQDLIEHFFVPFLPFLL
;
A
#
# COMPACT_ATOMS: atom_id res chain seq x y z
N MET A 1 -21.53 -26.11 45.47
CA MET A 1 -20.54 -25.01 45.60
C MET A 1 -19.76 -24.72 44.31
N LYS A 2 -19.18 -25.72 43.61
CA LYS A 2 -18.38 -25.51 42.38
C LYS A 2 -19.09 -24.75 41.23
N ARG A 3 -20.42 -24.86 41.10
CA ARG A 3 -21.21 -24.14 40.09
C ARG A 3 -21.09 -22.62 40.25
N TYR A 4 -21.29 -22.11 41.47
CA TYR A 4 -21.18 -20.69 41.77
C TYR A 4 -19.74 -20.18 41.60
N ALA A 5 -18.75 -20.99 41.96
CA ALA A 5 -17.34 -20.67 41.72
C ALA A 5 -17.01 -20.54 40.22
N ARG A 6 -17.61 -21.36 39.35
CA ARG A 6 -17.44 -21.24 37.89
C ARG A 6 -18.17 -20.02 37.31
N CYS A 7 -19.38 -19.71 37.79
CA CYS A 7 -20.09 -18.51 37.35
C CYS A 7 -19.33 -17.23 37.73
N GLY A 8 -18.73 -17.20 38.93
CA GLY A 8 -17.91 -16.07 39.37
C GLY A 8 -16.63 -15.80 38.57
N GLN A 9 -16.21 -16.72 37.68
CA GLN A 9 -15.07 -16.48 36.77
C GLN A 9 -15.38 -15.41 35.72
N LEU A 10 -16.65 -15.20 35.39
CA LEU A 10 -17.11 -14.23 34.39
C LEU A 10 -17.42 -12.86 34.99
N GLY A 11 -17.18 -12.68 36.30
CA GLY A 11 -17.50 -11.47 37.05
C GLY A 11 -18.71 -11.66 37.96
N GLU A 12 -19.55 -10.64 38.06
CA GLU A 12 -20.74 -10.65 38.90
C GLU A 12 -21.77 -11.68 38.42
N ASN A 13 -22.36 -12.41 39.37
CA ASN A 13 -23.36 -13.43 39.07
C ASN A 13 -24.76 -12.79 38.95
N PHE A 14 -25.38 -12.94 37.78
CA PHE A 14 -26.76 -12.52 37.53
C PHE A 14 -27.68 -13.72 37.32
N GLU A 15 -28.94 -13.61 37.77
CA GLU A 15 -29.98 -14.59 37.48
C GLU A 15 -30.73 -14.19 36.20
N LEU A 16 -30.53 -14.96 35.12
CA LEU A 16 -31.11 -14.69 33.81
C LEU A 16 -32.11 -15.79 33.42
N GLY A 17 -33.32 -15.37 33.03
CA GLY A 17 -34.39 -16.27 32.57
C GLY A 17 -34.25 -16.62 31.09
N HIS A 18 -34.33 -17.92 30.76
CA HIS A 18 -34.23 -18.42 29.38
C HIS A 18 -35.60 -18.58 28.68
N ALA A 19 -36.71 -18.52 29.41
CA ALA A 19 -38.04 -18.91 28.91
C ALA A 19 -38.64 -17.94 27.88
N THR A 20 -38.35 -16.64 28.00
CA THR A 20 -38.99 -15.60 27.18
C THR A 20 -38.47 -15.55 25.74
N LEU A 21 -37.15 -15.69 25.56
CA LEU A 21 -36.48 -15.52 24.26
C LEU A 21 -35.81 -16.80 23.75
N LYS A 22 -35.94 -17.94 24.45
CA LYS A 22 -35.26 -19.21 24.13
C LYS A 22 -33.75 -19.02 23.86
N SER A 23 -33.08 -18.31 24.76
CA SER A 23 -31.65 -18.02 24.61
C SER A 23 -30.79 -19.28 24.77
N TYR A 24 -29.91 -19.55 23.80
CA TYR A 24 -29.08 -20.77 23.71
C TYR A 24 -27.87 -20.79 24.67
N GLY A 25 -27.65 -19.76 25.48
CA GLY A 25 -26.52 -19.67 26.42
C GLY A 25 -25.17 -19.30 25.80
N VAL A 26 -25.15 -18.77 24.57
CA VAL A 26 -23.96 -18.28 23.87
C VAL A 26 -23.91 -16.74 23.89
N PHE A 27 -22.71 -16.17 24.01
CA PHE A 27 -22.52 -14.71 23.95
C PHE A 27 -22.62 -14.19 22.52
N TYR A 28 -23.24 -13.02 22.36
CA TYR A 28 -23.30 -12.29 21.11
C TYR A 28 -22.52 -10.97 21.21
N SER A 29 -21.98 -10.52 20.08
CA SER A 29 -21.30 -9.23 20.00
C SER A 29 -22.28 -8.07 20.13
N SER A 30 -21.84 -7.00 20.80
CA SER A 30 -22.65 -5.79 20.98
C SER A 30 -22.73 -4.95 19.70
N PRO A 31 -23.73 -4.06 19.57
CA PRO A 31 -23.78 -3.10 18.46
C PRO A 31 -22.50 -2.24 18.34
N LYS A 32 -21.83 -1.95 19.47
CA LYS A 32 -20.53 -1.25 19.47
C LYS A 32 -19.46 -2.05 18.72
N GLY A 33 -19.38 -3.36 18.96
CA GLY A 33 -18.46 -4.25 18.25
C GLY A 33 -18.76 -4.34 16.75
N TRP A 34 -20.05 -4.39 16.37
CA TRP A 34 -20.44 -4.39 14.96
C TRP A 34 -20.12 -3.07 14.25
N PHE A 35 -20.32 -1.94 14.94
CA PHE A 35 -20.00 -0.62 14.39
C PHE A 35 -18.50 -0.49 14.12
N THR A 36 -17.66 -0.83 15.09
CA THR A 36 -16.20 -0.72 14.95
C THR A 36 -15.65 -1.66 13.88
N PHE A 37 -16.07 -2.92 13.87
CA PHE A 37 -15.65 -3.90 12.87
C PHE A 37 -15.95 -3.40 11.45
N ARG A 38 -17.20 -2.97 11.22
CA ARG A 38 -17.64 -2.46 9.92
C ARG A 38 -16.79 -1.27 9.47
N HIS A 39 -16.57 -0.29 10.34
CA HIS A 39 -15.82 0.91 9.99
C HIS A 39 -14.34 0.62 9.75
N ALA A 40 -13.74 -0.26 10.54
CA ALA A 40 -12.35 -0.70 10.33
C ALA A 40 -12.20 -1.40 8.97
N SER A 41 -13.10 -2.31 8.61
CA SER A 41 -13.10 -2.99 7.31
C SER A 41 -13.29 -2.00 6.16
N PHE A 42 -14.26 -1.09 6.24
CA PHE A 42 -14.47 -0.11 5.18
C PHE A 42 -13.31 0.87 5.05
N ALA A 43 -12.76 1.39 6.15
CA ALA A 43 -11.59 2.27 6.10
C ALA A 43 -10.42 1.64 5.34
N LEU A 44 -10.16 0.35 5.57
CA LEU A 44 -9.13 -0.40 4.86
C LEU A 44 -9.45 -0.53 3.35
N LEU A 45 -10.68 -0.85 2.99
CA LEU A 45 -11.10 -0.92 1.58
C LEU A 45 -10.99 0.44 0.88
N PHE A 46 -11.39 1.53 1.56
CA PHE A 46 -11.31 2.88 1.02
C PHE A 46 -9.87 3.36 0.86
N PHE A 47 -8.95 2.93 1.73
CA PHE A 47 -7.52 3.19 1.59
C PHE A 47 -6.97 2.58 0.29
N PHE A 48 -7.23 1.30 0.03
CA PHE A 48 -6.80 0.67 -1.23
C PHE A 48 -7.46 1.30 -2.45
N LYS A 49 -8.75 1.62 -2.36
CA LYS A 49 -9.47 2.35 -3.41
C LYS A 49 -8.81 3.69 -3.71
N HIS A 50 -8.40 4.44 -2.69
CA HIS A 50 -7.75 5.74 -2.85
C HIS A 50 -6.41 5.60 -3.57
N ILE A 51 -5.56 4.67 -3.14
CA ILE A 51 -4.27 4.41 -3.81
C ILE A 51 -4.51 4.02 -5.28
N TRP A 52 -5.42 3.08 -5.53
CA TRP A 52 -5.73 2.61 -6.86
C TRP A 52 -6.17 3.75 -7.80
N HIS A 53 -7.12 4.58 -7.37
CA HIS A 53 -7.57 5.71 -8.18
C HIS A 53 -6.50 6.79 -8.31
N GLY A 54 -5.69 7.03 -7.27
CA GLY A 54 -4.58 7.97 -7.30
C GLY A 54 -3.55 7.60 -8.36
N VAL A 55 -3.06 6.36 -8.32
CA VAL A 55 -2.12 5.82 -9.32
C VAL A 55 -2.72 5.87 -10.72
N ARG A 56 -3.97 5.45 -10.91
CA ARG A 56 -4.63 5.47 -12.23
C ARG A 56 -4.79 6.89 -12.79
N THR A 57 -4.94 7.89 -11.93
CA THR A 57 -5.07 9.30 -12.34
C THR A 57 -3.71 9.85 -12.75
N PHE A 58 -2.67 9.61 -11.96
CA PHE A 58 -1.33 10.11 -12.23
C PHE A 58 -0.67 9.41 -13.43
N PHE A 59 -0.75 8.08 -13.49
CA PHE A 59 -0.14 7.25 -14.53
C PHE A 59 -1.09 6.92 -15.68
N ARG A 60 -2.08 7.79 -15.95
CA ARG A 60 -3.08 7.55 -17.00
C ARG A 60 -2.46 7.31 -18.38
N GLY A 61 -1.34 7.98 -18.67
CA GLY A 61 -0.63 7.89 -19.96
C GLY A 61 0.05 6.54 -20.21
N VAL A 62 0.46 5.82 -19.16
CA VAL A 62 1.15 4.52 -19.27
C VAL A 62 0.27 3.34 -18.84
N PHE A 63 -1.01 3.60 -18.53
CA PHE A 63 -1.91 2.59 -17.98
C PHE A 63 -2.20 1.45 -18.97
N ALA A 64 -2.15 1.73 -20.28
CA ALA A 64 -2.37 0.73 -21.34
C ALA A 64 -1.07 0.05 -21.83
N GLY A 65 0.08 0.43 -21.25
CA GLY A 65 1.40 -0.02 -21.69
C GLY A 65 2.43 1.11 -21.66
N ILE A 66 3.70 0.73 -21.62
CA ILE A 66 4.84 1.65 -21.76
C ILE A 66 5.26 1.76 -23.23
N ASP A 67 5.97 2.84 -23.55
CA ASP A 67 6.58 3.03 -24.87
C ASP A 67 7.60 1.90 -25.15
N PRO A 68 7.51 1.17 -26.28
CA PRO A 68 8.47 0.13 -26.63
C PRO A 68 9.90 0.66 -26.84
N ASP A 69 10.09 1.95 -27.14
CA ASP A 69 11.42 2.53 -27.45
C ASP A 69 12.09 3.19 -26.22
N LEU A 70 11.70 2.82 -24.99
CA LEU A 70 12.14 3.47 -23.75
C LEU A 70 13.56 3.08 -23.28
N ASP A 71 14.21 2.10 -23.92
CA ASP A 71 15.43 1.44 -23.43
C ASP A 71 16.61 2.41 -23.16
N VAL A 72 16.77 3.45 -23.98
CA VAL A 72 17.88 4.41 -23.81
C VAL A 72 17.73 5.23 -22.52
N GLN A 73 16.50 5.53 -22.07
CA GLN A 73 16.26 6.37 -20.88
C GLN A 73 16.50 5.64 -19.56
N VAL A 74 16.51 4.30 -19.56
CA VAL A 74 16.71 3.47 -18.37
C VAL A 74 18.16 3.01 -18.19
N GLU A 75 19.04 3.32 -19.15
CA GLU A 75 20.45 2.97 -19.09
C GLU A 75 21.16 3.71 -17.93
N PHE A 76 21.90 2.94 -17.11
CA PHE A 76 22.60 3.47 -15.96
C PHE A 76 23.71 4.44 -16.38
N GLY A 77 23.65 5.67 -15.85
CA GLY A 77 24.69 6.68 -16.08
C GLY A 77 24.61 7.43 -17.40
N ALA A 78 23.62 7.13 -18.26
CA ALA A 78 23.41 7.82 -19.54
C ALA A 78 22.96 9.28 -19.39
N PHE A 79 22.21 9.59 -18.33
CA PHE A 79 21.68 10.94 -18.04
C PHE A 79 22.13 11.43 -16.68
N ARG A 80 22.33 12.76 -16.57
CA ARG A 80 22.61 13.42 -15.28
C ARG A 80 21.37 13.50 -14.39
N LYS A 81 20.17 13.50 -14.97
CA LYS A 81 18.87 13.49 -14.29
C LYS A 81 17.96 12.42 -14.90
N LEU A 82 17.37 11.58 -14.04
CA LEU A 82 16.45 10.52 -14.48
C LEU A 82 15.17 11.11 -15.08
N GLY A 83 14.74 10.58 -16.23
CA GLY A 83 13.53 11.01 -16.93
C GLY A 83 13.65 12.35 -17.67
N ASP A 84 14.87 12.88 -17.86
CA ASP A 84 15.11 14.10 -18.61
C ASP A 84 16.09 13.88 -19.77
N PRO A 85 15.59 13.72 -21.01
CA PRO A 85 16.41 13.41 -22.17
C PRO A 85 17.38 14.54 -22.55
N THR A 86 17.18 15.77 -22.06
CA THR A 86 18.07 16.90 -22.35
C THR A 86 19.38 16.86 -21.56
N THR A 87 19.45 16.00 -20.54
CA THR A 87 20.60 15.93 -19.62
C THR A 87 21.54 14.77 -19.93
N ARG A 88 21.58 14.32 -21.18
CA ARG A 88 22.47 13.22 -21.61
C ARG A 88 23.92 13.60 -21.30
N ARG A 89 24.65 12.67 -20.69
CA ARG A 89 26.07 12.87 -20.42
C ARG A 89 26.79 12.92 -21.76
N GLN A 90 27.49 14.02 -22.02
CA GLN A 90 28.49 14.05 -23.09
C GLN A 90 29.73 13.37 -22.52
N ASP A 91 30.16 12.30 -23.18
CA ASP A 91 31.43 11.67 -22.84
C ASP A 91 32.55 12.69 -23.05
N LEU A 92 33.10 13.19 -21.96
CA LEU A 92 34.22 14.14 -21.93
C LEU A 92 35.49 13.60 -22.61
N ILE A 93 35.48 12.34 -23.06
CA ILE A 93 36.62 11.67 -23.69
C ILE A 93 36.90 12.24 -25.10
N GLU A 94 35.86 12.54 -25.90
CA GLU A 94 36.05 13.10 -27.24
C GLU A 94 36.59 14.53 -27.21
N HIS A 95 36.13 15.37 -26.26
CA HIS A 95 36.59 16.76 -26.17
C HIS A 95 38.00 16.93 -25.57
N PHE A 96 38.47 15.98 -24.75
CA PHE A 96 39.82 16.02 -24.18
C PHE A 96 40.88 15.28 -25.01
N PHE A 97 40.50 14.26 -25.80
CA PHE A 97 41.46 13.46 -26.57
C PHE A 97 41.79 14.06 -27.96
N VAL A 98 40.83 14.70 -28.62
CA VAL A 98 41.00 15.27 -29.97
C VAL A 98 42.00 16.46 -30.06
N PRO A 99 42.13 17.38 -29.07
CA PRO A 99 43.10 18.48 -29.19
C PRO A 99 44.58 18.05 -29.03
N PHE A 100 44.87 16.82 -28.58
CA PHE A 100 46.25 16.32 -28.40
C PHE A 100 46.74 15.43 -29.55
N LEU A 101 45.86 15.01 -30.46
CA LEU A 101 46.23 14.18 -31.61
C LEU A 101 47.19 14.85 -32.61
N PRO A 102 47.16 16.18 -32.88
CA PRO A 102 48.12 16.81 -33.79
C PRO A 102 49.49 17.10 -33.16
N PHE A 103 49.72 16.78 -31.88
CA PHE A 103 51.01 16.95 -31.20
C PHE A 103 51.82 15.64 -31.06
N LEU A 104 51.30 14.53 -31.57
CA LEU A 104 51.91 13.20 -31.46
C LEU A 104 52.40 12.60 -32.81
N LEU A 105 52.51 13.44 -33.85
CA LEU A 105 53.06 13.15 -35.19
C LEU A 105 54.17 14.16 -35.51
#